data_AF-A0A2V0NPQ8-F1
#
_entry.id   AF-A0A2V0NPQ8-F1
#
_cell.length_a   1.000
_cell.length_b   1.000
_cell.length_c   1.000
_cell.angle_alpha   90.00
_cell.angle_beta   90.00
_cell.angle_gamma   90.00
#
_symmetry.space_group_name_H-M   'P 1'
#
loop_
_entity.id
_entity.type
_entity.pdbx_description
1 polymer ?
#
loop_
_entity_poly.entity_id
_entity_poly.type
_entity_poly.pdbx_seq_one_letter_code
_entity_poly.pdbx_strand_id
1 'polypeptide(L)'
;MARSYSLGEDAALTILLHASKHPSCTVNGVLLGGRRGGGDGGGDGGGSGAGAYEITSAVPLFHRSHVIAPCVEIALTQAEIIAEQEGLSLLGYYHADYKFGPAELGPLARRIADRMADRQPATCVLLLDNERLAAFTGAAAAAAGGGGDADAGGGGGGGGGGGAGGPLDLLLREGGAKSWRRQQQGGGAAGAAVAVAGGGWGAVRKRYLNLFAAGRHLALVDFEEHLDDVGRDFLNAGLLAGSELLVR
;
A
#
# COMPACT_ATOMS: atom_id res chain seq x y z
N MET A 1 3.83 10.89 22.83
CA MET A 1 2.96 9.70 22.88
C MET A 1 2.95 9.04 21.49
N ALA A 2 2.96 7.71 21.43
CA ALA A 2 3.15 6.98 20.17
C ALA A 2 1.85 6.92 19.33
N ARG A 3 1.99 6.94 18.01
CA ARG A 3 0.91 6.62 17.06
C ARG A 3 1.07 5.17 16.61
N SER A 4 -0.03 4.46 16.46
CA SER A 4 -0.06 3.13 15.85
C SER A 4 -0.98 3.13 14.64
N TYR A 5 -0.64 2.31 13.65
CA TYR A 5 -1.38 2.19 12.40
C TYR A 5 -1.59 0.71 12.10
N SER A 6 -2.82 0.36 11.76
CA SER A 6 -3.18 -0.93 11.16
C SER A 6 -3.61 -0.72 9.72
N LEU A 7 -3.15 -1.59 8.83
CA LEU A 7 -3.52 -1.59 7.42
C LEU A 7 -4.67 -2.56 7.17
N GLY A 8 -5.76 -2.10 6.54
CA GLY A 8 -6.86 -2.93 6.08
C GLY A 8 -6.44 -3.82 4.91
N GLU A 9 -7.06 -4.99 4.79
CA GLU A 9 -6.74 -5.97 3.74
C GLU A 9 -6.95 -5.37 2.34
N ASP A 10 -8.08 -4.71 2.10
CA ASP A 10 -8.39 -4.13 0.78
C ASP A 10 -7.41 -3.03 0.37
N ALA A 11 -7.03 -2.15 1.31
CA ALA A 11 -5.98 -1.17 1.09
C ALA A 11 -4.64 -1.83 0.72
N ALA A 12 -4.25 -2.90 1.43
CA ALA A 12 -3.04 -3.66 1.10
C ALA A 12 -3.13 -4.25 -0.31
N LEU A 13 -4.23 -4.92 -0.65
CA LEU A 13 -4.45 -5.54 -1.95
C LEU A 13 -4.36 -4.52 -3.10
N THR A 14 -5.01 -3.36 -2.95
CA THR A 14 -4.96 -2.29 -3.96
C THR A 14 -3.52 -1.82 -4.21
N ILE A 15 -2.74 -1.59 -3.16
CA ILE A 15 -1.33 -1.18 -3.28
C ILE A 15 -0.51 -2.25 -4.03
N LEU A 16 -0.66 -3.53 -3.65
CA LEU A 16 0.08 -4.62 -4.28
C LEU A 16 -0.30 -4.81 -5.75
N LEU A 17 -1.59 -4.75 -6.07
CA LEU A 17 -2.09 -4.88 -7.44
C LEU A 17 -1.61 -3.72 -8.32
N HIS A 18 -1.62 -2.50 -7.81
CA HIS A 18 -1.15 -1.33 -8.55
C HIS A 18 0.35 -1.44 -8.90
N ALA A 19 1.20 -1.81 -7.93
CA ALA A 19 2.61 -2.06 -8.21
C ALA A 19 2.83 -3.22 -9.19
N SER A 20 2.00 -4.26 -9.10
CA SER A 20 2.08 -5.43 -10.00
C SER A 20 1.66 -5.10 -11.43
N LYS A 21 0.76 -4.12 -11.60
CA LYS A 21 0.35 -3.62 -12.92
C LYS A 21 1.48 -2.87 -13.62
N HIS A 22 2.32 -2.16 -12.86
CA HIS A 22 3.42 -1.34 -13.38
C HIS A 22 4.78 -1.74 -12.75
N PRO A 23 5.28 -2.96 -13.00
CA PRO A 23 6.42 -3.54 -12.26
C PRO A 23 7.76 -2.83 -12.51
N SER A 24 7.87 -2.07 -13.59
CA SER A 24 9.08 -1.32 -13.98
C SER A 24 8.96 0.18 -13.73
N CYS A 25 7.97 0.61 -12.95
CA CYS A 25 7.64 2.01 -12.74
C CYS A 25 7.63 2.37 -11.26
N THR A 26 7.88 3.63 -10.95
CA THR A 26 7.54 4.18 -9.64
C THR A 26 6.03 4.33 -9.58
N VAL A 27 5.37 3.68 -8.62
CA VAL A 27 3.94 3.85 -8.37
C VAL A 27 3.71 4.54 -7.04
N ASN A 28 2.62 5.30 -6.96
CA ASN A 28 2.23 5.93 -5.71
C ASN A 28 0.73 6.16 -5.59
N GLY A 29 0.31 6.54 -4.40
CA GLY A 29 -1.06 6.95 -4.14
C GLY A 29 -1.29 7.29 -2.69
N VAL A 30 -2.56 7.47 -2.32
CA VAL A 30 -2.94 7.93 -1.00
C VAL A 30 -3.71 6.87 -0.21
N LEU A 31 -3.71 7.05 1.10
CA LEU A 31 -4.29 6.14 2.08
C LEU A 31 -5.43 6.86 2.78
N LEU A 32 -6.61 6.26 2.78
CA LEU A 32 -7.77 6.80 3.48
C LEU A 32 -8.04 5.97 4.72
N GLY A 33 -8.55 6.62 5.75
CA GLY A 33 -8.79 5.96 7.01
C GLY A 33 -9.23 6.90 8.11
N GLY A 34 -9.25 6.39 9.34
CA GLY A 34 -9.74 7.14 10.49
C GLY A 34 -9.07 6.73 11.79
N ARG A 35 -9.31 7.52 12.84
CA ARG A 35 -8.87 7.18 14.19
C ARG A 35 -9.77 6.08 14.76
N ARG A 36 -9.17 5.02 15.28
CA ARG A 36 -9.89 3.91 15.90
C ARG A 36 -10.50 4.37 17.24
N GLY A 37 -11.79 4.18 17.43
CA GLY A 37 -12.49 4.46 18.70
C GLY A 37 -12.94 5.91 18.92
N GLY A 38 -13.00 6.76 17.88
CA GLY A 38 -13.72 8.03 17.94
C GLY A 38 -15.18 7.80 17.56
N GLY A 39 -16.09 7.79 18.55
CA GLY A 39 -17.53 7.82 18.28
C GLY A 39 -17.97 9.17 17.72
N ASP A 40 -19.09 9.18 17.00
CA ASP A 40 -19.78 10.38 16.52
C ASP A 40 -19.92 11.43 17.63
N GLY A 41 -19.13 12.49 17.52
CA GLY A 41 -19.14 13.57 18.49
C GLY A 41 -18.03 14.54 18.18
N GLY A 42 -18.41 15.69 17.62
CA GLY A 42 -17.52 16.82 17.43
C GLY A 42 -16.67 17.07 18.67
N GLY A 43 -15.37 16.80 18.54
CA GLY A 43 -14.34 17.15 19.49
C GLY A 43 -13.40 18.10 18.77
N ASP A 44 -13.20 19.27 19.36
CA ASP A 44 -12.40 20.36 18.85
C ASP A 44 -11.01 19.93 18.35
N GLY A 45 -10.49 20.71 17.39
CA GLY A 45 -9.14 20.62 16.87
C GLY A 45 -8.06 20.93 17.92
N GLY A 46 -7.85 19.99 18.85
CA GLY A 46 -6.96 20.13 19.99
C GLY A 46 -5.98 18.96 20.17
N GLY A 47 -4.89 18.98 19.40
CA GLY A 47 -3.55 18.84 20.01
C GLY A 47 -3.11 17.51 20.64
N SER A 48 -3.57 16.34 20.17
CA SER A 48 -2.83 15.10 20.46
C SER A 48 -2.59 14.30 19.19
N GLY A 49 -1.39 14.44 18.63
CA GLY A 49 -0.88 13.59 17.54
C GLY A 49 -0.62 12.15 17.98
N ALA A 50 -1.31 11.63 18.99
CA ALA A 50 -1.20 10.27 19.49
C ALA A 50 -2.57 9.57 19.42
N GLY A 51 -2.55 8.32 18.99
CA GLY A 51 -3.76 7.56 18.72
C GLY A 51 -3.48 6.33 17.88
N ALA A 52 -4.46 5.44 17.85
CA ALA A 52 -4.49 4.31 16.93
C ALA A 52 -5.31 4.70 15.69
N TYR A 53 -4.78 4.42 14.52
CA TYR A 53 -5.39 4.74 13.24
C TYR A 53 -5.53 3.48 12.40
N GLU A 54 -6.59 3.42 11.61
CA GLU A 54 -6.87 2.34 10.70
C GLU A 54 -6.92 2.89 9.28
N ILE A 55 -6.10 2.32 8.40
CA ILE A 55 -6.09 2.60 6.98
C ILE A 55 -7.06 1.61 6.34
N THR A 56 -8.19 2.09 5.82
CA THR A 56 -9.28 1.24 5.32
C THR A 56 -9.21 1.05 3.81
N SER A 57 -8.80 2.08 3.06
CA SER A 57 -8.69 2.05 1.61
C SER A 57 -7.44 2.77 1.10
N ALA A 58 -7.08 2.49 -0.14
CA ALA A 58 -5.99 3.16 -0.84
C ALA A 58 -6.49 3.62 -2.21
N VAL A 59 -6.08 4.81 -2.65
CA VAL A 59 -6.43 5.38 -3.96
C VAL A 59 -5.16 5.46 -4.81
N PRO A 60 -5.05 4.65 -5.88
CA PRO A 60 -3.95 4.72 -6.82
C PRO A 60 -3.91 6.05 -7.56
N LEU A 61 -2.76 6.73 -7.55
CA LEU A 61 -2.61 8.03 -8.18
C LEU A 61 -1.83 7.99 -9.49
N PHE A 62 -0.56 7.58 -9.43
CA PHE A 62 0.33 7.69 -10.59
C PHE A 62 1.28 6.51 -10.72
N HIS A 63 1.67 6.24 -11.97
CA HIS A 63 2.68 5.24 -12.35
C HIS A 63 3.79 5.81 -13.26
N ARG A 64 3.85 7.13 -13.50
CA ARG A 64 4.96 7.79 -14.22
C ARG A 64 5.90 8.55 -13.27
N SER A 65 7.18 8.63 -13.62
CA SER A 65 8.22 9.35 -12.85
C SER A 65 8.16 10.88 -12.98
N HIS A 66 7.36 11.41 -13.91
CA HIS A 66 7.30 12.82 -14.26
C HIS A 66 5.95 13.47 -13.92
N VAL A 67 5.40 13.16 -12.73
CA VAL A 67 4.18 13.80 -12.26
C VAL A 67 4.45 15.28 -11.98
N ILE A 68 3.68 16.16 -12.61
CA ILE A 68 3.77 17.61 -12.38
C ILE A 68 2.93 18.04 -11.17
N ALA A 69 3.35 19.11 -10.49
CA ALA A 69 2.69 19.58 -9.27
C ALA A 69 1.16 19.80 -9.43
N PRO A 70 0.64 20.38 -10.53
CA PRO A 70 -0.81 20.53 -10.71
C PRO A 70 -1.58 19.21 -10.66
N CYS A 71 -1.06 18.14 -11.28
CA CYS A 71 -1.69 16.83 -11.25
C CYS A 71 -1.75 16.26 -9.84
N VAL A 72 -0.66 16.42 -9.07
CA VAL A 72 -0.63 15.99 -7.66
C VAL A 72 -1.64 16.77 -6.82
N GLU A 73 -1.72 18.08 -6.99
CA GLU A 73 -2.65 18.93 -6.24
C GLU A 73 -4.10 18.54 -6.49
N ILE A 74 -4.48 18.36 -7.75
CA ILE A 74 -5.83 17.93 -8.13
C ILE A 74 -6.12 16.53 -7.56
N ALA A 75 -5.19 15.59 -7.69
CA ALA A 75 -5.34 14.24 -7.16
C ALA A 75 -5.56 14.22 -5.63
N LEU A 76 -4.75 15.00 -4.90
CA LEU A 76 -4.88 15.11 -3.44
C LEU A 76 -6.21 15.76 -3.04
N THR A 77 -6.62 16.84 -3.71
CA THR A 77 -7.92 17.49 -3.44
C THR A 77 -9.09 16.55 -3.72
N GLN A 78 -9.05 15.80 -4.83
CA GLN A 78 -10.10 14.84 -5.14
C GLN A 78 -10.17 13.72 -4.09
N ALA A 79 -9.02 13.18 -3.67
CA ALA A 79 -8.97 12.18 -2.62
C ALA A 79 -9.44 12.70 -1.26
N GLU A 80 -9.16 13.96 -0.91
CA GLU A 80 -9.70 14.62 0.29
C GLU A 80 -11.24 14.65 0.24
N ILE A 81 -11.83 15.08 -0.88
CA ILE A 81 -13.29 15.12 -1.07
C ILE A 81 -13.93 13.72 -0.94
N ILE A 82 -13.33 12.71 -1.58
CA ILE A 82 -13.82 11.32 -1.50
C ILE A 82 -13.76 10.82 -0.06
N ALA A 83 -12.64 11.05 0.63
CA ALA A 83 -12.49 10.63 2.01
C ALA A 83 -13.58 11.24 2.89
N GLU A 84 -13.85 12.54 2.76
CA GLU A 84 -14.90 13.24 3.51
C GLU A 84 -16.29 12.68 3.21
N GLN A 85 -16.60 12.34 1.95
CA GLN A 85 -17.86 11.73 1.56
C GLN A 85 -18.08 10.35 2.19
N GLU A 86 -17.00 9.61 2.47
CA GLU A 86 -17.03 8.31 3.13
C GLU A 86 -16.87 8.41 4.67
N GLY A 87 -16.83 9.61 5.23
CA GLY A 87 -16.58 9.82 6.67
C GLY A 87 -15.16 9.44 7.11
N LEU A 88 -14.23 9.40 6.16
CA LEU A 88 -12.81 9.10 6.34
C LEU A 88 -11.97 10.38 6.26
N SER A 89 -10.68 10.24 6.52
CA SER A 89 -9.69 11.28 6.33
C SER A 89 -8.56 10.79 5.42
N LEU A 90 -7.92 11.73 4.73
CA LEU A 90 -6.67 11.50 4.01
C LEU A 90 -5.55 11.24 5.03
N LEU A 91 -5.26 9.96 5.29
CA LEU A 91 -4.43 9.51 6.41
C LEU A 91 -2.96 9.25 6.04
N GLY A 92 -2.64 9.11 4.77
CA GLY A 92 -1.28 8.81 4.38
C GLY A 92 -1.01 8.72 2.89
N TYR A 93 0.24 8.37 2.57
CA TYR A 93 0.76 8.22 1.22
C TYR A 93 1.47 6.88 1.10
N TYR A 94 1.33 6.17 -0.01
CA TYR A 94 2.16 5.02 -0.32
C TYR A 94 3.05 5.28 -1.53
N HIS A 95 4.20 4.63 -1.53
CA HIS A 95 5.20 4.76 -2.58
C HIS A 95 5.89 3.42 -2.83
N ALA A 96 6.07 3.07 -4.09
CA ALA A 96 6.96 2.02 -4.53
C ALA A 96 7.91 2.61 -5.58
N ASP A 97 9.22 2.52 -5.35
CA ASP A 97 10.20 2.92 -6.37
C ASP A 97 10.29 1.82 -7.45
N TYR A 98 10.76 2.15 -8.66
CA TYR A 98 10.99 1.15 -9.72
C TYR A 98 12.17 0.23 -9.41
N LYS A 99 13.03 0.63 -8.48
CA LYS A 99 14.26 -0.10 -8.14
C LYS A 99 13.93 -1.40 -7.42
N PHE A 100 14.67 -2.45 -7.78
CA PHE A 100 14.80 -3.65 -6.96
C PHE A 100 15.89 -3.40 -5.93
N GLY A 101 15.49 -3.08 -4.70
CA GLY A 101 16.37 -2.77 -3.59
C GLY A 101 15.57 -2.23 -2.39
N PRO A 102 16.24 -1.85 -1.29
CA PRO A 102 15.56 -1.35 -0.10
C PRO A 102 14.65 -0.16 -0.45
N ALA A 103 13.38 -0.22 -0.04
CA ALA A 103 12.44 0.85 -0.35
C ALA A 103 12.86 2.16 0.33
N GLU A 104 13.02 3.23 -0.44
CA GLU A 104 13.40 4.55 0.06
C GLU A 104 12.34 5.61 -0.28
N LEU A 105 12.23 6.62 0.59
CA LEU A 105 11.34 7.75 0.33
C LEU A 105 12.06 8.80 -0.50
N GLY A 106 11.83 8.78 -1.82
CA GLY A 106 12.44 9.70 -2.78
C GLY A 106 12.08 11.19 -2.55
N PRO A 107 12.79 12.15 -3.17
CA PRO A 107 12.60 13.57 -2.92
C PRO A 107 11.20 14.11 -3.21
N LEU A 108 10.58 13.68 -4.32
CA LEU A 108 9.21 14.09 -4.68
C LEU A 108 8.19 13.50 -3.69
N ALA A 109 8.27 12.20 -3.44
CA ALA A 109 7.44 11.49 -2.49
C ALA A 109 7.53 12.11 -1.08
N ARG A 110 8.73 12.50 -0.64
CA ARG A 110 8.95 13.22 0.61
C ARG A 110 8.25 14.57 0.64
N ARG A 111 8.35 15.37 -0.42
CA ARG A 111 7.66 16.68 -0.50
C ARG A 111 6.15 16.52 -0.43
N ILE A 112 5.59 15.52 -1.12
CA ILE A 112 4.15 15.21 -1.06
C ILE A 112 3.77 14.83 0.37
N ALA A 113 4.47 13.88 0.97
CA ALA A 113 4.22 13.43 2.33
C ALA A 113 4.36 14.57 3.37
N ASP A 114 5.35 15.44 3.22
CA ASP A 114 5.54 16.62 4.08
C ASP A 114 4.32 17.56 4.00
N ARG A 115 3.84 17.86 2.79
CA ARG A 115 2.66 18.72 2.58
C ARG A 115 1.39 18.12 3.15
N MET A 116 1.19 16.81 3.00
CA MET A 116 0.09 16.09 3.63
C MET A 116 0.19 16.17 5.15
N ALA A 117 1.37 15.92 5.70
CA ALA A 117 1.60 15.90 7.15
C ALA A 117 1.49 17.29 7.81
N ASP A 118 1.67 18.37 7.04
CA ASP A 118 1.45 19.74 7.50
C ASP A 118 -0.05 20.07 7.68
N ARG A 119 -0.92 19.41 6.89
CA ARG A 119 -2.39 19.52 7.00
C ARG A 119 -2.98 18.51 7.98
N GLN A 120 -2.49 17.29 7.93
CA GLN A 120 -2.92 16.16 8.75
C GLN A 120 -1.73 15.61 9.53
N PRO A 121 -1.50 16.05 10.79
CA PRO A 121 -0.39 15.57 11.62
C PRO A 121 -0.38 14.05 11.84
N ALA A 122 -1.51 13.35 11.63
CA ALA A 122 -1.58 11.90 11.64
C ALA A 122 -1.12 11.22 10.33
N THR A 123 -0.54 11.96 9.38
CA THR A 123 -0.07 11.38 8.10
C THR A 123 1.01 10.31 8.33
N CYS A 124 0.83 9.14 7.73
CA CYS A 124 1.84 8.10 7.62
C CYS A 124 2.30 7.89 6.17
N VAL A 125 3.46 7.25 6.01
CA VAL A 125 3.95 6.80 4.70
C VAL A 125 4.10 5.28 4.71
N LEU A 126 3.59 4.61 3.67
CA LEU A 126 3.86 3.20 3.41
C LEU A 126 4.85 3.06 2.25
N LEU A 127 5.97 2.39 2.49
CA LEU A 127 6.95 2.09 1.44
C LEU A 127 6.84 0.64 1.02
N LEU A 128 6.57 0.40 -0.25
CA LEU A 128 6.58 -0.92 -0.85
C LEU A 128 7.97 -1.28 -1.34
N ASP A 129 8.41 -2.46 -0.93
CA ASP A 129 9.68 -3.05 -1.35
C ASP A 129 9.40 -4.14 -2.38
N ASN A 130 9.90 -3.95 -3.59
CA ASN A 130 9.64 -4.84 -4.71
C ASN A 130 10.35 -6.19 -4.59
N GLU A 131 11.49 -6.27 -3.89
CA GLU A 131 12.15 -7.55 -3.60
C GLU A 131 11.29 -8.38 -2.65
N ARG A 132 10.79 -7.75 -1.59
CA ARG A 132 9.85 -8.41 -0.68
C ARG A 132 8.53 -8.72 -1.35
N LEU A 133 8.05 -7.91 -2.29
CA LEU A 133 6.87 -8.22 -3.09
C LEU A 133 7.11 -9.46 -3.97
N ALA A 134 8.25 -9.54 -4.67
CA ALA A 134 8.59 -10.69 -5.50
C ALA A 134 8.69 -11.99 -4.69
N ALA A 135 9.28 -11.92 -3.49
CA ALA A 135 9.31 -13.04 -2.55
C ALA A 135 7.91 -13.39 -2.02
N PHE A 136 7.13 -12.37 -1.65
CA PHE A 136 5.76 -12.52 -1.14
C PHE A 136 4.84 -13.20 -2.15
N THR A 137 4.98 -12.89 -3.43
CA THR A 137 4.16 -13.49 -4.51
C THR A 137 4.69 -14.83 -5.00
N GLY A 138 5.94 -15.18 -4.69
CA GLY A 138 6.62 -16.35 -5.25
C GLY A 138 7.15 -16.13 -6.66
N ALA A 139 7.04 -14.92 -7.23
CA ALA A 139 7.57 -14.58 -8.54
C ALA A 139 9.10 -14.74 -8.62
N ALA A 140 9.80 -14.50 -7.51
CA ALA A 140 11.25 -14.68 -7.44
C ALA A 140 11.69 -16.14 -7.71
N ALA A 141 10.92 -17.12 -7.25
CA ALA A 141 11.19 -18.54 -7.50
C ALA A 141 10.89 -18.94 -8.96
N ALA A 142 9.83 -18.38 -9.55
CA ALA A 142 9.47 -18.62 -10.95
C ALA A 142 10.53 -18.07 -11.93
N ALA A 143 11.12 -16.90 -11.64
CA ALA A 143 12.17 -16.30 -12.46
C ALA A 143 13.50 -17.08 -12.42
N ALA A 144 13.81 -17.76 -11.30
CA ALA A 144 15.03 -18.54 -11.12
C ALA A 144 14.97 -19.95 -11.76
N GLY A 145 13.78 -20.43 -12.13
CA GLY A 145 13.55 -21.79 -12.65
C GLY A 145 13.58 -21.95 -14.18
N GLY A 146 13.90 -20.90 -14.94
CA GLY A 146 13.91 -20.92 -16.41
C GLY A 146 15.20 -21.48 -17.01
N GLY A 147 15.49 -22.78 -16.81
CA GLY A 147 16.62 -23.44 -17.46
C GLY A 147 16.92 -24.82 -16.91
N GLY A 148 16.24 -25.85 -17.41
CA GLY A 148 16.57 -27.24 -17.10
C GLY A 148 15.55 -28.23 -17.65
N ASP A 149 15.81 -28.77 -18.83
CA ASP A 149 15.21 -30.02 -19.27
C ASP A 149 15.75 -31.15 -18.36
N ALA A 150 14.91 -31.74 -17.50
CA ALA A 150 15.15 -33.06 -16.91
C ALA A 150 13.88 -33.65 -16.28
N ASP A 151 13.39 -34.69 -16.97
CA ASP A 151 12.84 -35.96 -16.49
C ASP A 151 11.91 -36.05 -15.25
N ALA A 152 10.86 -36.83 -15.43
CA ALA A 152 9.82 -37.12 -14.46
C ALA A 152 10.36 -38.00 -13.31
N GLY A 153 10.34 -37.46 -12.09
CA GLY A 153 10.55 -38.22 -10.86
C GLY A 153 9.75 -37.62 -9.72
N GLY A 154 8.71 -38.32 -9.28
CA GLY A 154 7.87 -37.90 -8.17
C GLY A 154 8.61 -37.83 -6.84
N GLY A 155 8.26 -36.84 -6.02
CA GLY A 155 8.73 -36.70 -4.64
C GLY A 155 8.19 -35.42 -4.02
N GLY A 156 7.18 -35.55 -3.17
CA GLY A 156 6.66 -34.44 -2.38
C GLY A 156 7.72 -33.86 -1.46
N GLY A 157 7.72 -32.53 -1.32
CA GLY A 157 8.57 -31.81 -0.40
C GLY A 157 8.15 -30.34 -0.35
N GLY A 158 7.29 -30.01 0.61
CA GLY A 158 7.00 -28.63 0.96
C GLY A 158 8.27 -27.92 1.43
N GLY A 159 8.52 -26.73 0.89
CA GLY A 159 9.47 -25.74 1.40
C GLY A 159 8.89 -24.36 1.07
N GLY A 160 8.60 -23.46 2.00
CA GLY A 160 9.33 -23.18 3.24
C GLY A 160 10.19 -21.96 3.00
N GLY A 161 9.60 -20.76 3.13
CA GLY A 161 10.31 -19.49 2.93
C GLY A 161 9.45 -18.23 2.83
N GLY A 162 8.23 -18.20 3.40
CA GLY A 162 7.48 -16.96 3.54
C GLY A 162 8.02 -16.19 4.74
N GLY A 163 8.91 -15.23 4.52
CA GLY A 163 9.37 -14.32 5.58
C GLY A 163 8.16 -13.74 6.31
N ALA A 164 8.20 -13.74 7.64
CA ALA A 164 7.06 -13.48 8.53
C ALA A 164 6.47 -12.04 8.46
N GLY A 165 6.84 -11.22 7.50
CA GLY A 165 6.37 -9.84 7.31
C GLY A 165 5.94 -9.56 5.87
N GLY A 166 4.99 -8.66 5.70
CA GLY A 166 4.60 -8.19 4.37
C GLY A 166 5.62 -7.24 3.74
N PRO A 167 5.38 -6.84 2.48
CA PRO A 167 6.32 -6.04 1.69
C PRO A 167 6.23 -4.53 1.95
N LEU A 168 5.39 -4.08 2.90
CA LEU A 168 5.16 -2.65 3.20
C LEU A 168 5.78 -2.23 4.53
N ASP A 169 6.68 -1.24 4.51
CA ASP A 169 7.17 -0.59 5.73
C ASP A 169 6.36 0.63 6.10
N LEU A 170 6.21 0.88 7.41
CA LEU A 170 5.59 2.08 7.93
C LEU A 170 6.63 3.15 8.26
N LEU A 171 6.47 4.35 7.73
CA LEU A 171 7.26 5.54 8.06
C LEU A 171 6.37 6.57 8.76
N LEU A 172 6.85 7.11 9.88
CA LEU A 172 6.18 8.18 10.64
C LEU A 172 7.08 9.39 10.76
N ARG A 173 6.48 10.58 10.72
CA ARG A 173 7.15 11.86 10.95
C ARG A 173 6.96 12.30 12.40
N GLU A 174 8.03 12.38 13.19
CA GLU A 174 7.93 12.90 14.57
C GLU A 174 7.42 14.35 14.58
N GLY A 175 6.66 14.74 15.62
CA GLY A 175 6.10 16.09 15.71
C GLY A 175 7.18 17.16 15.67
N GLY A 176 7.13 18.04 14.65
CA GLY A 176 8.12 19.11 14.44
C GLY A 176 9.39 18.69 13.67
N ALA A 177 9.59 17.41 13.39
CA ALA A 177 10.73 16.93 12.60
C ALA A 177 10.42 16.92 11.10
N LYS A 178 11.40 17.28 10.26
CA LYS A 178 11.33 17.11 8.79
C LYS A 178 11.80 15.72 8.32
N SER A 179 11.96 14.78 9.25
CA SER A 179 12.46 13.44 8.98
C SER A 179 11.38 12.38 9.18
N TRP A 180 11.21 11.56 8.15
CA TRP A 180 10.42 10.34 8.19
C TRP A 180 11.27 9.20 8.72
N ARG A 181 10.81 8.54 9.79
CA ARG A 181 11.49 7.38 10.38
C ARG A 181 10.69 6.10 10.17
N ARG A 182 11.38 5.08 9.68
CA ARG A 182 10.85 3.71 9.58
C ARG A 182 10.55 3.16 10.97
N GLN A 183 9.36 2.60 11.15
CA GLN A 183 8.93 2.00 12.39
C GLN A 183 9.29 0.52 12.40
N GLN A 184 9.87 0.05 13.51
CA GLN A 184 10.01 -1.39 13.77
C GLN A 184 8.76 -1.84 14.51
N GLN A 185 7.85 -2.56 13.85
CA GLN A 185 6.73 -3.21 14.52
C GLN A 185 7.14 -4.65 14.88
N GLY A 186 7.58 -4.86 16.14
CA GLY A 186 7.91 -6.18 16.69
C GLY A 186 9.36 -6.27 17.18
N GLY A 187 9.55 -6.60 18.45
CA GLY A 187 10.85 -6.73 19.12
C GLY A 187 11.64 -7.99 18.75
N GLY A 188 11.85 -8.23 17.46
CA GLY A 188 12.65 -9.34 16.94
C GLY A 188 13.13 -9.04 15.52
N ALA A 189 14.19 -9.72 15.08
CA ALA A 189 14.94 -9.44 13.84
C ALA A 189 14.15 -9.56 12.51
N ALA A 190 12.82 -9.71 12.54
CA ALA A 190 11.96 -9.85 11.37
C ALA A 190 10.88 -8.75 11.33
N GLY A 191 11.22 -7.64 10.65
CA GLY A 191 10.27 -6.87 9.84
C GLY A 191 9.84 -5.50 10.39
N ALA A 192 10.25 -4.43 9.71
CA ALA A 192 9.66 -3.09 9.84
C ALA A 192 8.26 -2.96 9.19
N ALA A 193 7.59 -4.10 8.96
CA ALA A 193 6.37 -4.19 8.19
C ALA A 193 5.17 -3.65 8.99
N VAL A 194 4.27 -2.94 8.31
CA VAL A 194 3.02 -2.51 8.93
C VAL A 194 2.15 -3.72 9.28
N ALA A 195 1.56 -3.72 10.48
CA ALA A 195 0.56 -4.72 10.85
C ALA A 195 -0.69 -4.58 9.98
N VAL A 196 -1.18 -5.72 9.49
CA VAL A 196 -2.43 -5.80 8.75
C VAL A 196 -3.54 -6.27 9.69
N ALA A 197 -4.69 -5.60 9.65
CA ALA A 197 -5.87 -5.97 10.43
C ALA A 197 -6.45 -7.33 9.98
N GLY A 198 -7.12 -8.04 10.88
CA GLY A 198 -7.77 -9.32 10.57
C GLY A 198 -6.78 -10.49 10.43
N GLY A 199 -6.87 -11.24 9.32
CA GLY A 199 -6.09 -12.46 9.07
C GLY A 199 -4.60 -12.24 8.76
N GLY A 200 -4.11 -11.00 8.84
CA GLY A 200 -2.72 -10.63 8.63
C GLY A 200 -2.22 -10.85 7.20
N TRP A 201 -0.90 -10.76 7.03
CA TRP A 201 -0.26 -10.85 5.71
C TRP A 201 -0.46 -12.19 4.99
N GLY A 202 -0.72 -13.29 5.73
CA GLY A 202 -1.06 -14.58 5.14
C GLY A 202 -2.39 -14.58 4.39
N ALA A 203 -3.42 -13.94 4.97
CA ALA A 203 -4.72 -13.78 4.33
C ALA A 203 -4.62 -12.87 3.09
N VAL A 204 -3.94 -11.71 3.23
CA VAL A 204 -3.65 -10.80 2.11
C VAL A 204 -2.97 -11.55 0.97
N ARG A 205 -1.96 -12.37 1.27
CA ARG A 205 -1.23 -13.15 0.26
C ARG A 205 -2.16 -14.05 -0.53
N LYS A 206 -3.04 -14.79 0.17
CA LYS A 206 -4.00 -15.70 -0.47
C LYS A 206 -4.96 -14.94 -1.38
N ARG A 207 -5.59 -13.86 -0.90
CA ARG A 207 -6.49 -13.04 -1.74
C ARG A 207 -5.75 -12.38 -2.90
N TYR A 208 -4.54 -11.88 -2.69
CA TYR A 208 -3.72 -11.28 -3.74
C TYR A 208 -3.48 -12.28 -4.88
N LEU A 209 -3.05 -13.51 -4.58
CA LEU A 209 -2.78 -14.53 -5.61
C LEU A 209 -4.03 -14.84 -6.43
N ASN A 210 -5.20 -14.93 -5.79
CA ASN A 210 -6.47 -15.15 -6.50
C ASN A 210 -6.81 -13.98 -7.44
N LEU A 211 -6.69 -12.74 -6.96
CA LEU A 211 -6.97 -11.53 -7.73
C LEU A 211 -5.99 -11.37 -8.89
N PHE A 212 -4.71 -11.66 -8.64
CA PHE A 212 -3.66 -11.60 -9.65
C PHE A 212 -3.90 -12.62 -10.76
N ALA A 213 -4.18 -13.88 -10.40
CA ALA A 213 -4.51 -14.94 -11.36
C ALA A 213 -5.78 -14.65 -12.17
N ALA A 214 -6.75 -13.94 -11.57
CA ALA A 214 -7.95 -13.46 -12.26
C ALA A 214 -7.70 -12.19 -13.10
N GLY A 215 -6.46 -11.70 -13.23
CA GLY A 215 -6.11 -10.53 -14.03
C GLY A 215 -6.59 -9.20 -13.45
N ARG A 216 -7.00 -9.15 -12.18
CA ARG A 216 -7.58 -7.93 -11.57
C ARG A 216 -6.59 -6.77 -11.50
N HIS A 217 -5.30 -7.04 -11.39
CA HIS A 217 -4.27 -6.01 -11.47
C HIS A 217 -4.28 -5.26 -12.81
N LEU A 218 -4.66 -5.89 -13.91
CA LEU A 218 -4.76 -5.24 -15.22
C LEU A 218 -6.02 -4.35 -15.34
N ALA A 219 -7.07 -4.70 -14.60
CA ALA A 219 -8.32 -3.95 -14.56
C ALA A 219 -8.28 -2.75 -13.59
N LEU A 220 -7.30 -2.71 -12.68
CA LEU A 220 -7.10 -1.58 -11.76
C LEU A 220 -6.87 -0.31 -12.56
N VAL A 221 -7.51 0.78 -12.18
CA VAL A 221 -7.36 2.11 -12.75
C VAL A 221 -6.72 3.03 -11.72
N ASP A 222 -5.68 3.77 -12.10
CA ASP A 222 -5.15 4.86 -11.27
C ASP A 222 -5.65 6.23 -11.71
N PHE A 223 -5.41 7.25 -10.88
CA PHE A 223 -5.86 8.60 -11.19
C PHE A 223 -5.26 9.14 -12.49
N GLU A 224 -4.02 8.77 -12.81
CA GLU A 224 -3.36 9.13 -14.06
C GLU A 224 -4.13 8.62 -15.29
N GLU A 225 -4.54 7.36 -15.28
CA GLU A 225 -5.37 6.79 -16.34
C GLU A 225 -6.77 7.41 -16.41
N HIS A 226 -7.32 7.85 -15.29
CA HIS A 226 -8.57 8.62 -15.26
C HIS A 226 -8.40 10.03 -15.85
N LEU A 227 -7.23 10.66 -15.70
CA LEU A 227 -6.95 11.92 -16.38
C LEU A 227 -6.86 11.75 -17.91
N ASP A 228 -6.33 10.61 -18.36
CA ASP A 228 -6.28 10.26 -19.79
C ASP A 228 -7.69 9.93 -20.34
N ASP A 229 -8.55 9.28 -19.54
CA ASP A 229 -9.96 9.01 -19.85
C ASP A 229 -10.84 9.10 -18.59
N VAL A 230 -11.60 10.20 -18.50
CA VAL A 230 -12.47 10.52 -17.35
C VAL A 230 -13.59 9.50 -17.12
N GLY A 231 -13.89 8.64 -18.09
CA GLY A 231 -14.85 7.56 -17.94
C GLY A 231 -14.32 6.39 -17.10
N ARG A 232 -13.01 6.32 -16.85
CA ARG A 232 -12.39 5.24 -16.08
C ARG A 232 -12.50 5.50 -14.58
N ASP A 233 -12.97 4.51 -13.82
CA ASP A 233 -13.17 4.63 -12.38
C ASP A 233 -11.88 4.36 -11.58
N PHE A 234 -11.21 5.42 -11.13
CA PHE A 234 -10.01 5.31 -10.29
C PHE A 234 -10.30 4.95 -8.82
N LEU A 235 -11.58 4.92 -8.38
CA LEU A 235 -11.97 4.39 -7.08
C LEU A 235 -12.01 2.86 -7.08
N ASN A 236 -12.01 2.26 -8.27
CA ASN A 236 -11.96 0.81 -8.46
C ASN A 236 -13.12 0.08 -7.75
N ALA A 237 -14.33 0.62 -7.86
CA ALA A 237 -15.50 0.06 -7.20
C ALA A 237 -15.73 -1.41 -7.63
N GLY A 238 -15.75 -2.31 -6.64
CA GLY A 238 -15.94 -3.75 -6.89
C GLY A 238 -14.72 -4.49 -7.47
N LEU A 239 -13.57 -3.85 -7.66
CA LEU A 239 -12.35 -4.48 -8.17
C LEU A 239 -11.93 -5.72 -7.35
N LEU A 240 -12.06 -5.60 -6.03
CA LEU A 240 -11.67 -6.63 -5.06
C LEU A 240 -12.80 -7.62 -4.74
N ALA A 241 -13.98 -7.47 -5.35
CA ALA A 241 -15.15 -8.31 -5.10
C ALA A 241 -15.02 -9.67 -5.80
N GLY A 242 -15.53 -10.73 -5.16
CA GLY A 242 -15.76 -12.04 -5.79
C GLY A 242 -14.53 -12.93 -6.01
N SER A 243 -13.39 -12.69 -5.36
CA SER A 243 -12.16 -13.48 -5.55
C SER A 243 -11.93 -14.61 -4.55
N GLU A 244 -12.91 -14.97 -3.73
CA GLU A 244 -12.76 -15.98 -2.67
C GLU A 244 -12.72 -17.44 -3.18
N LEU A 245 -13.06 -17.70 -4.45
CA LEU A 245 -13.44 -19.03 -4.92
C LEU A 245 -12.43 -19.79 -5.80
N LEU A 246 -11.24 -19.24 -6.10
CA LEU A 246 -10.37 -19.81 -7.13
C LEU A 246 -9.17 -20.66 -6.67
N VAL A 247 -9.03 -20.97 -5.38
CA VAL A 247 -8.02 -21.94 -4.93
C VAL A 247 -8.71 -23.05 -4.13
N ARG A 248 -8.92 -24.18 -4.80
CA ARG A 248 -9.13 -25.50 -4.21
C ARG A 248 -7.83 -26.29 -4.31
#